data_AF-A0A379WZJ7-F1
#
_entry.id   AF-A0A379WZJ7-F1
#
_cell.length_a   1.000
_cell.length_b   1.000
_cell.length_c   1.000
_cell.angle_alpha   90.00
_cell.angle_beta   90.00
_cell.angle_gamma   90.00
#
_symmetry.space_group_name_H-M   'P 1'
#
loop_
_entity.id
_entity.type
_entity.pdbx_description
1 polymer ?
#
loop_
_entity_poly.entity_id
_entity_poly.type
_entity_poly.pdbx_seq_one_letter_code
_entity_poly.pdbx_strand_id
1 'polypeptide(L)'
;MTINASDLAAKEKALTDFPLMEAVKSSIQTLDNSAVEQIEPGRAANPANVKRVESILKEADWDYLFPMRAPEYTYSNFLKAIGKFPAVCGTYTDGRDSDAICRKTLATMFAHFAQETGGHESWRDIPEWRQALVYLREVGWTEGQKGGYNGECNPDVWQGQTWPCGKDKDGDFLSYFGRGQNSFLITTTMGLSLTRCMATFALCWINPSWWRIPG
;
A
#
# COMPACT_ATOMS: atom_id res chain seq x y z
N MET A 1 30.77 -9.67 -14.29
CA MET A 1 30.14 -9.16 -15.53
C MET A 1 29.41 -7.89 -15.15
N THR A 2 29.88 -6.73 -15.60
CA THR A 2 29.28 -5.43 -15.24
C THR A 2 28.23 -5.11 -16.29
N ILE A 3 26.96 -5.06 -15.92
CA ILE A 3 25.86 -4.71 -16.82
C ILE A 3 25.68 -3.19 -16.77
N ASN A 4 25.64 -2.50 -17.91
CA ASN A 4 25.41 -1.06 -17.96
C ASN A 4 23.93 -0.74 -17.80
N ALA A 5 23.60 0.36 -17.10
CA ALA A 5 22.23 0.82 -16.92
C ALA A 5 21.50 1.10 -18.25
N SER A 6 22.23 1.55 -19.27
CA SER A 6 21.70 1.76 -20.63
C SER A 6 21.21 0.45 -21.26
N ASP A 7 21.94 -0.64 -21.06
CA ASP A 7 21.64 -1.94 -21.65
C ASP A 7 20.42 -2.57 -20.98
N LEU A 8 20.28 -2.37 -19.66
CA LEU A 8 19.07 -2.74 -18.90
C LEU A 8 17.86 -1.95 -19.38
N ALA A 9 17.96 -0.63 -19.51
CA ALA A 9 16.86 0.21 -19.96
C ALA A 9 16.42 -0.13 -21.39
N ALA A 10 17.36 -0.40 -22.29
CA ALA A 10 17.06 -0.83 -23.65
C ALA A 10 16.36 -2.20 -23.67
N LYS A 11 16.82 -3.15 -22.85
CA LYS A 11 16.21 -4.48 -22.74
C LYS A 11 14.83 -4.43 -22.13
N GLU A 12 14.64 -3.64 -21.06
CA GLU A 12 13.34 -3.40 -20.43
C GLU A 12 12.37 -2.82 -21.46
N LYS A 13 12.77 -1.76 -22.18
CA LYS A 13 11.93 -1.18 -23.24
C LYS A 13 11.54 -2.24 -24.28
N ALA A 14 12.49 -2.99 -24.81
CA ALA A 14 12.20 -4.04 -25.80
C ALA A 14 11.21 -5.11 -25.31
N LEU A 15 11.19 -5.40 -24.00
CA LEU A 15 10.29 -6.38 -23.40
C LEU A 15 8.96 -5.77 -22.93
N THR A 16 8.82 -4.45 -22.93
CA THR A 16 7.66 -3.74 -22.35
C THR A 16 6.98 -2.76 -23.30
N ASP A 17 7.47 -2.62 -24.53
CA ASP A 17 6.93 -1.71 -25.54
C ASP A 17 5.70 -2.31 -26.24
N PHE A 18 4.61 -2.50 -25.48
CA PHE A 18 3.32 -2.92 -26.00
C PHE A 18 2.15 -2.33 -25.17
N PRO A 19 0.97 -2.11 -25.77
CA PRO A 19 -0.10 -1.30 -25.15
C PRO A 19 -0.55 -1.75 -23.77
N LEU A 20 -0.62 -3.07 -23.53
CA LEU A 20 -0.99 -3.61 -22.24
C LEU A 20 0.03 -3.26 -21.16
N MET A 21 1.33 -3.35 -21.46
CA MET A 21 2.37 -3.04 -20.48
C MET A 21 2.46 -1.54 -20.21
N GLU A 22 2.20 -0.69 -21.20
CA GLU A 22 2.07 0.76 -20.97
C GLU A 22 0.88 1.09 -20.06
N ALA A 23 -0.26 0.41 -20.22
CA ALA A 23 -1.38 0.53 -19.30
C ALA A 23 -1.02 0.04 -17.87
N VAL A 24 -0.31 -1.08 -17.75
CA VAL A 24 0.17 -1.60 -16.47
C VAL A 24 1.12 -0.59 -15.80
N LYS A 25 2.15 -0.10 -16.52
CA LYS A 25 3.09 0.93 -16.02
C LYS A 25 2.37 2.18 -15.55
N SER A 26 1.38 2.65 -16.32
CA SER A 26 0.55 3.79 -15.92
C SER A 26 -0.24 3.52 -14.64
N SER A 27 -0.76 2.30 -14.46
CA SER A 27 -1.54 1.93 -13.27
C SER A 27 -0.70 1.79 -11.99
N ILE A 28 0.59 1.46 -12.12
CA ILE A 28 1.52 1.28 -10.98
C ILE A 28 2.45 2.48 -10.76
N GLN A 29 2.28 3.55 -11.53
CA GLN A 29 3.11 4.74 -11.39
C GLN A 29 2.94 5.33 -9.98
N THR A 30 4.06 5.80 -9.42
CA THR A 30 4.05 6.47 -8.11
C THR A 30 4.49 7.92 -8.19
N LEU A 31 3.94 8.77 -7.34
CA LEU A 31 4.40 10.13 -7.10
C LEU A 31 5.71 10.13 -6.29
N ASP A 32 6.58 11.12 -6.52
CA ASP A 32 7.81 11.31 -5.76
C ASP A 32 7.52 11.59 -4.28
N ASN A 33 8.36 11.04 -3.40
CA ASN A 33 8.17 11.17 -1.96
C ASN A 33 8.20 12.62 -1.49
N SER A 34 9.06 13.45 -2.07
CA SER A 34 9.13 14.87 -1.74
C SER A 34 7.82 15.60 -2.03
N ALA A 35 7.04 15.17 -3.04
CA ALA A 35 5.73 15.71 -3.33
C ALA A 35 4.65 15.09 -2.41
N VAL A 36 4.76 13.80 -2.09
CA VAL A 36 3.84 13.10 -1.18
C VAL A 36 3.88 13.70 0.22
N GLU A 37 5.08 13.98 0.76
CA GLU A 37 5.25 14.58 2.09
C GLU A 37 4.63 15.97 2.22
N GLN A 38 4.35 16.64 1.10
CA GLN A 38 3.72 17.96 1.08
C GLN A 38 2.18 17.88 1.02
N ILE A 39 1.61 16.68 0.88
CA ILE A 39 0.15 16.51 0.85
C ILE A 39 -0.39 16.72 2.25
N GLU A 40 -1.35 17.63 2.37
CA GLU A 40 -2.07 17.89 3.62
C GLU A 40 -3.55 18.16 3.31
N PRO A 41 -4.47 17.87 4.25
CA PRO A 41 -5.89 18.12 4.07
C PRO A 41 -6.19 19.57 3.66
N GLY A 42 -7.03 19.76 2.65
CA GLY A 42 -7.48 21.04 2.12
C GLY A 42 -6.42 21.83 1.35
N ARG A 43 -5.22 21.29 1.13
CA ARG A 43 -4.14 22.03 0.46
C ARG A 43 -4.47 22.23 -1.03
N ALA A 44 -4.52 23.49 -1.45
CA ALA A 44 -4.83 23.86 -2.85
C ALA A 44 -3.84 23.27 -3.89
N ALA A 45 -2.61 22.95 -3.48
CA ALA A 45 -1.60 22.32 -4.33
C ALA A 45 -1.65 20.77 -4.32
N ASN A 46 -2.65 20.16 -3.68
CA ASN A 46 -2.79 18.71 -3.69
C ASN A 46 -2.95 18.15 -5.13
N PRO A 47 -2.44 16.93 -5.39
CA PRO A 47 -2.68 16.22 -6.64
C PRO A 47 -4.18 16.07 -6.95
N ALA A 48 -4.52 15.94 -8.23
CA ALA A 48 -5.91 15.88 -8.68
C ALA A 48 -6.70 14.71 -8.07
N ASN A 49 -6.06 13.55 -7.92
CA ASN A 49 -6.69 12.38 -7.31
C ASN A 49 -6.94 12.58 -5.80
N VAL A 50 -6.03 13.22 -5.09
CA VAL A 50 -6.20 13.60 -3.68
C VAL A 50 -7.38 14.57 -3.54
N LYS A 51 -7.42 15.64 -4.35
CA LYS A 51 -8.54 16.60 -4.35
C LYS A 51 -9.89 15.94 -4.62
N ARG A 52 -9.93 14.94 -5.52
CA ARG A 52 -11.13 14.14 -5.78
C ARG A 52 -11.55 13.33 -4.55
N VAL A 53 -10.60 12.70 -3.85
CA VAL A 53 -10.91 12.00 -2.61
C VAL A 53 -11.44 12.97 -1.55
N GLU A 54 -10.82 14.14 -1.39
CA GLU A 54 -11.26 15.17 -0.43
C GLU A 54 -12.68 15.71 -0.72
N SER A 55 -13.12 15.71 -1.99
CA SER A 55 -14.49 16.10 -2.35
C SER A 55 -15.52 15.00 -2.08
N ILE A 56 -15.08 13.74 -1.97
CA ILE A 56 -15.92 12.57 -1.76
C ILE A 56 -16.00 12.18 -0.28
N LEU A 57 -14.87 12.21 0.42
CA LEU A 57 -14.69 11.76 1.79
C LEU A 57 -14.01 12.88 2.57
N LYS A 58 -14.73 13.53 3.47
CA LYS A 58 -14.16 14.55 4.35
C LYS A 58 -13.54 13.91 5.58
N GLU A 59 -12.72 14.66 6.30
CA GLU A 59 -12.14 14.19 7.56
C GLU A 59 -13.21 13.79 8.60
N ALA A 60 -14.34 14.52 8.65
CA ALA A 60 -15.46 14.14 9.50
C ALA A 60 -16.11 12.80 9.10
N ASP A 61 -16.17 12.51 7.78
CA ASP A 61 -16.66 11.22 7.29
C ASP A 61 -15.66 10.11 7.63
N TRP A 62 -14.35 10.40 7.53
CA TRP A 62 -13.28 9.48 7.96
C TRP A 62 -13.41 9.11 9.44
N ASP A 63 -13.61 10.10 10.31
CA ASP A 63 -13.81 9.89 11.75
C ASP A 63 -15.09 9.12 12.05
N TYR A 64 -16.16 9.39 11.30
CA TYR A 64 -17.39 8.64 11.41
C TYR A 64 -17.22 7.19 10.94
N LEU A 65 -16.58 6.94 9.80
CA LEU A 65 -16.43 5.59 9.26
C LEU A 65 -15.50 4.72 10.10
N PHE A 66 -14.46 5.32 10.69
CA PHE A 66 -13.39 4.61 11.39
C PHE A 66 -13.18 5.11 12.83
N PRO A 67 -14.18 4.98 13.72
CA PRO A 67 -14.11 5.45 15.10
C PRO A 67 -13.15 4.62 15.98
N MET A 68 -12.86 3.37 15.61
CA MET A 68 -12.01 2.45 16.39
C MET A 68 -10.60 2.29 15.80
N ARG A 69 -10.26 3.06 14.77
CA ARG A 69 -8.98 2.92 14.08
C ARG A 69 -7.79 3.12 15.02
N ALA A 70 -6.70 2.41 14.74
CA ALA A 70 -5.42 2.70 15.38
C ALA A 70 -4.99 4.16 15.09
N PRO A 71 -4.34 4.85 16.04
CA PRO A 71 -3.99 6.27 15.92
C PRO A 71 -3.06 6.58 14.74
N GLU A 72 -2.30 5.60 14.27
CA GLU A 72 -1.43 5.68 13.09
C GLU A 72 -2.22 5.87 11.78
N TYR A 73 -3.48 5.42 11.73
CA TYR A 73 -4.38 5.59 10.59
C TYR A 73 -5.02 6.98 10.61
N THR A 74 -4.21 7.99 10.34
CA THR A 74 -4.67 9.37 10.22
C THR A 74 -5.24 9.64 8.82
N TYR A 75 -6.15 10.62 8.74
CA TYR A 75 -6.70 11.09 7.47
C TYR A 75 -5.61 11.73 6.59
N SER A 76 -4.66 12.47 7.16
CA SER A 76 -3.51 13.00 6.40
C SER A 76 -2.67 11.88 5.79
N ASN A 77 -2.35 10.82 6.54
CA ASN A 77 -1.60 9.68 5.99
C ASN A 77 -2.39 8.92 4.92
N PHE A 78 -3.72 8.87 5.03
CA PHE A 78 -4.59 8.32 3.98
C PHE A 78 -4.46 9.12 2.68
N LEU A 79 -4.53 10.45 2.76
CA LEU A 79 -4.37 11.32 1.59
C LEU A 79 -2.97 11.20 0.98
N LYS A 80 -1.93 11.04 1.81
CA LYS A 80 -0.56 10.76 1.34
C LYS A 80 -0.49 9.44 0.57
N ALA A 81 -1.14 8.39 1.06
CA ALA A 81 -1.28 7.12 0.36
C ALA A 81 -2.01 7.26 -0.97
N ILE A 82 -3.13 8.00 -1.03
CA ILE A 82 -3.82 8.35 -2.29
C ILE A 82 -2.88 9.07 -3.25
N GLY A 83 -2.20 10.12 -2.80
CA GLY A 83 -1.33 10.89 -3.67
C GLY A 83 -0.13 10.11 -4.20
N LYS A 84 0.37 9.12 -3.45
CA LYS A 84 1.44 8.26 -3.94
C LYS A 84 1.07 7.47 -5.18
N PHE A 85 -0.19 7.07 -5.32
CA PHE A 85 -0.65 6.24 -6.43
C PHE A 85 -1.66 7.02 -7.28
N PRO A 86 -1.22 7.85 -8.26
CA PRO A 86 -2.10 8.72 -9.04
C PRO A 86 -3.23 8.01 -9.79
N ALA A 87 -3.06 6.72 -10.09
CA ALA A 87 -4.09 5.90 -10.70
C ALA A 87 -5.29 5.64 -9.77
N VAL A 88 -5.06 5.59 -8.45
CA VAL A 88 -6.15 5.45 -7.46
C VAL A 88 -6.93 6.75 -7.45
N CYS A 89 -8.23 6.64 -7.75
CA CYS A 89 -9.09 7.80 -7.98
C CYS A 89 -8.53 8.77 -9.05
N GLY A 90 -7.87 8.23 -10.08
CA GLY A 90 -7.36 8.97 -11.22
C GLY A 90 -8.47 9.55 -12.11
N THR A 91 -8.10 10.47 -13.01
CA THR A 91 -9.03 11.07 -13.98
C THR A 91 -9.09 10.23 -15.25
N TYR A 92 -10.30 9.88 -15.67
CA TYR A 92 -10.56 9.23 -16.94
C TYR A 92 -11.02 10.26 -17.99
N THR A 93 -10.45 10.16 -19.20
CA THR A 93 -10.73 11.06 -20.33
C THR A 93 -11.50 10.36 -21.46
N ASP A 94 -11.86 9.09 -21.27
CA ASP A 94 -12.53 8.22 -22.25
C ASP A 94 -14.06 8.15 -22.08
N GLY A 95 -14.64 9.13 -21.38
CA GLY A 95 -16.08 9.22 -21.13
C GLY A 95 -16.57 8.50 -19.87
N ARG A 96 -15.68 7.82 -19.13
CA ARG A 96 -16.02 7.26 -17.81
C ARG A 96 -16.15 8.35 -16.74
N ASP A 97 -17.10 8.14 -15.82
CA ASP A 97 -17.29 9.00 -14.65
C ASP A 97 -16.22 8.71 -13.59
N SER A 98 -15.24 9.62 -13.48
CA SER A 98 -14.12 9.49 -12.56
C SER A 98 -14.55 9.54 -11.08
N ASP A 99 -15.59 10.30 -10.77
CA ASP A 99 -16.03 10.50 -9.39
C ASP A 99 -16.88 9.30 -8.94
N ALA A 100 -17.75 8.79 -9.80
CA ALA A 100 -18.48 7.56 -9.53
C ALA A 100 -17.56 6.34 -9.39
N ILE A 101 -16.52 6.25 -10.23
CA ILE A 101 -15.51 5.19 -10.11
C ILE A 101 -14.74 5.36 -8.81
N CYS A 102 -14.26 6.56 -8.48
CA CYS A 102 -13.54 6.79 -7.23
C CYS A 102 -14.38 6.42 -6.00
N ARG A 103 -15.68 6.78 -5.96
CA ARG A 103 -16.59 6.36 -4.88
C ARG A 103 -16.66 4.85 -4.73
N LYS A 104 -16.76 4.13 -5.84
CA LYS A 104 -16.75 2.65 -5.84
C LYS A 104 -15.41 2.10 -5.37
N THR A 105 -14.30 2.64 -5.87
CA THR A 105 -12.95 2.23 -5.46
C THR A 105 -12.76 2.41 -3.95
N LEU A 106 -13.14 3.56 -3.40
CA LEU A 106 -13.05 3.84 -1.95
C LEU A 106 -13.94 2.90 -1.14
N ALA A 107 -15.19 2.69 -1.54
CA ALA A 107 -16.10 1.79 -0.86
C ALA A 107 -15.56 0.35 -0.83
N THR A 108 -15.05 -0.14 -1.97
CA THR A 108 -14.44 -1.47 -2.06
C THR A 108 -13.19 -1.57 -1.17
N MET A 109 -12.31 -0.57 -1.21
CA MET A 109 -11.12 -0.53 -0.35
C MET A 109 -11.50 -0.59 1.13
N PHE A 110 -12.47 0.21 1.57
CA PHE A 110 -12.90 0.26 2.96
C PHE A 110 -13.58 -1.02 3.43
N ALA A 111 -14.34 -1.68 2.56
CA ALA A 111 -14.91 -2.99 2.83
C ALA A 111 -13.81 -4.04 3.06
N HIS A 112 -12.76 -4.04 2.23
CA HIS A 112 -11.61 -4.93 2.44
C HIS A 112 -10.86 -4.59 3.73
N PHE A 113 -10.67 -3.32 4.05
CA PHE A 113 -10.04 -2.92 5.31
C PHE A 113 -10.80 -3.40 6.54
N ALA A 114 -12.14 -3.35 6.48
CA ALA A 114 -12.99 -3.90 7.53
C ALA A 114 -12.78 -5.41 7.71
N GLN A 115 -12.70 -6.16 6.61
CA GLN A 115 -12.44 -7.60 6.67
C GLN A 115 -11.06 -7.91 7.26
N GLU A 116 -10.02 -7.28 6.73
CA GLU A 116 -8.62 -7.65 6.97
C GLU A 116 -8.06 -7.13 8.30
N THR A 117 -8.55 -5.97 8.77
CA THR A 117 -8.04 -5.31 9.99
C THR A 117 -9.13 -4.83 10.94
N GLY A 118 -10.36 -5.31 10.72
CA GLY A 118 -11.48 -4.98 11.59
C GLY A 118 -11.41 -5.65 12.95
N GLY A 119 -11.99 -5.00 13.96
CA GLY A 119 -12.16 -5.58 15.29
C GLY A 119 -13.09 -6.79 15.30
N HIS A 120 -14.16 -6.75 14.48
CA HIS A 120 -15.22 -7.77 14.42
C HIS A 120 -15.82 -8.13 15.79
N GLU A 121 -15.94 -7.12 16.66
CA GLU A 121 -16.45 -7.22 18.03
C GLU A 121 -17.97 -6.97 18.03
N SER A 122 -18.77 -8.03 17.91
CA SER A 122 -20.24 -7.98 17.84
C SER A 122 -20.94 -7.40 19.08
N TRP A 123 -20.22 -7.27 20.20
CA TRP A 123 -20.75 -6.81 21.49
C TRP A 123 -20.63 -5.29 21.70
N ARG A 124 -19.98 -4.55 20.78
CA ARG A 124 -19.87 -3.08 20.89
C ARG A 124 -21.09 -2.37 20.30
N ASP A 125 -21.34 -1.16 20.79
CA ASP A 125 -22.35 -0.24 20.22
C ASP A 125 -21.98 0.29 18.82
N ILE A 126 -20.75 0.02 18.36
CA ILE A 126 -20.25 0.38 17.04
C ILE A 126 -20.51 -0.80 16.11
N PRO A 127 -21.26 -0.64 15.01
CA PRO A 127 -21.55 -1.75 14.12
C PRO A 127 -20.27 -2.25 13.43
N GLU A 128 -20.17 -3.56 13.18
CA GLU A 128 -18.95 -4.23 12.67
C GLU A 128 -18.36 -3.58 11.41
N TRP A 129 -19.20 -3.08 10.49
CA TRP A 129 -18.75 -2.39 9.28
C TRP A 129 -18.02 -1.05 9.54
N ARG A 130 -18.13 -0.49 10.76
CA ARG A 130 -17.37 0.69 11.24
C ARG A 130 -16.20 0.32 12.15
N GLN A 131 -15.91 -0.96 12.30
CA GLN A 131 -14.80 -1.42 13.14
C GLN A 131 -13.53 -1.71 12.33
N ALA A 132 -13.41 -1.19 11.11
CA ALA A 132 -12.20 -1.34 10.30
C ALA A 132 -11.00 -0.61 10.92
N LEU A 133 -9.79 -1.03 10.53
CA LEU A 133 -8.53 -0.35 10.86
C LEU A 133 -8.14 -0.41 12.34
N VAL A 134 -8.70 -1.36 13.08
CA VAL A 134 -8.37 -1.58 14.50
C VAL A 134 -6.95 -2.13 14.62
N TYR A 135 -6.58 -3.06 13.75
CA TYR A 135 -5.30 -3.74 13.81
C TYR A 135 -4.29 -3.19 12.79
N LEU A 136 -3.05 -2.99 13.24
CA LEU A 136 -1.91 -2.63 12.38
C LEU A 136 -1.12 -3.85 11.92
N ARG A 137 -1.28 -4.96 12.63
CA ARG A 137 -0.51 -6.19 12.47
C ARG A 137 -1.45 -7.36 12.70
N GLU A 138 -1.10 -8.49 12.11
CA GLU A 138 -1.78 -9.75 12.35
C GLU A 138 -1.85 -10.07 13.84
N VAL A 139 -3.06 -10.38 14.31
CA VAL A 139 -3.31 -10.69 15.71
C VAL A 139 -2.52 -11.94 16.10
N GLY A 140 -1.69 -11.83 17.15
CA GLY A 140 -0.81 -12.91 17.62
C GLY A 140 0.66 -12.74 17.25
N TRP A 141 1.01 -11.73 16.45
CA TRP A 141 2.39 -11.44 16.08
C TRP A 141 2.91 -10.10 16.63
N THR A 142 4.19 -10.08 16.98
CA THR A 142 4.91 -8.89 17.46
C THR A 142 6.14 -8.60 16.61
N GLU A 143 6.50 -7.32 16.49
CA GLU A 143 7.67 -6.92 15.70
C GLU A 143 8.94 -7.49 16.35
N GLY A 144 9.79 -8.13 15.53
CA GLY A 144 10.99 -8.82 16.01
C GLY A 144 10.76 -10.24 16.55
N GLN A 145 9.50 -10.71 16.62
CA GLN A 145 9.21 -12.12 16.88
C GLN A 145 9.76 -12.97 15.74
N LYS A 146 10.47 -14.06 16.05
CA LYS A 146 11.10 -14.95 15.05
C LYS A 146 10.11 -15.99 14.51
N GLY A 147 10.38 -16.50 13.30
CA GLY A 147 9.71 -17.68 12.76
C GLY A 147 8.31 -17.45 12.18
N GLY A 148 7.91 -16.21 11.92
CA GLY A 148 6.62 -15.91 11.29
C GLY A 148 6.70 -15.96 9.78
N TYR A 149 5.97 -16.90 9.17
CA TYR A 149 5.79 -17.01 7.72
C TYR A 149 7.10 -17.08 6.92
N ASN A 150 7.98 -18.00 7.31
CA ASN A 150 9.30 -18.21 6.67
C ASN A 150 9.31 -19.38 5.66
N GLY A 151 8.15 -19.97 5.33
CA GLY A 151 8.06 -21.18 4.49
C GLY A 151 8.66 -20.96 3.09
N GLU A 152 8.58 -19.74 2.59
CA GLU A 152 9.06 -19.32 1.28
C GLU A 152 10.51 -18.78 1.32
N CYS A 153 11.15 -18.74 2.50
CA CYS A 153 12.52 -18.22 2.66
C CYS A 153 13.61 -19.22 2.27
N ASN A 154 13.26 -20.42 1.83
CA ASN A 154 14.24 -21.42 1.41
C ASN A 154 14.99 -20.93 0.14
N PRO A 155 16.31 -20.69 0.21
CA PRO A 155 17.08 -20.21 -0.95
C PRO A 155 17.25 -21.27 -2.06
N ASP A 156 16.91 -22.52 -1.79
CA ASP A 156 17.00 -23.60 -2.79
C ASP A 156 15.77 -23.67 -3.70
N VAL A 157 14.67 -22.99 -3.33
CA VAL A 157 13.48 -22.89 -4.19
C VAL A 157 13.47 -21.56 -4.94
N TRP A 158 12.82 -21.54 -6.10
CA TRP A 158 12.81 -20.36 -6.97
C TRP A 158 12.27 -19.10 -6.27
N GLN A 159 11.36 -19.24 -5.31
CA GLN A 159 10.82 -18.13 -4.52
C GLN A 159 11.90 -17.46 -3.68
N GLY A 160 12.70 -18.23 -2.92
CA GLY A 160 13.78 -17.68 -2.09
C GLY A 160 14.99 -17.21 -2.90
N GLN A 161 15.16 -17.69 -4.14
CA GLN A 161 16.16 -17.17 -5.08
C GLN A 161 15.73 -15.82 -5.66
N THR A 162 14.45 -15.70 -6.02
CA THR A 162 13.89 -14.49 -6.62
C THR A 162 13.70 -13.40 -5.57
N TRP A 163 13.27 -13.78 -4.36
CA TRP A 163 12.96 -12.88 -3.26
C TRP A 163 13.68 -13.33 -1.97
N PRO A 164 14.99 -13.05 -1.84
CA PRO A 164 15.76 -13.47 -0.68
C PRO A 164 15.22 -12.83 0.60
N CYS A 165 14.94 -13.66 1.61
CA CYS A 165 14.52 -13.16 2.91
C CYS A 165 15.68 -12.47 3.63
N GLY A 166 15.42 -11.28 4.17
CA GLY A 166 16.28 -10.62 5.14
C GLY A 166 16.48 -11.48 6.39
N LYS A 167 17.69 -11.40 6.94
CA LYS A 167 18.09 -12.08 8.17
C LYS A 167 18.38 -11.05 9.26
N ASP A 168 18.11 -11.43 10.50
CA ASP A 168 18.53 -10.64 11.66
C ASP A 168 20.03 -10.78 11.92
N LYS A 169 20.50 -10.07 12.95
CA LYS A 169 21.90 -10.10 13.41
C LYS A 169 22.39 -11.50 13.85
N ASP A 170 21.47 -12.38 14.18
CA ASP A 170 21.74 -13.74 14.66
C ASP A 170 21.72 -14.75 13.49
N GLY A 171 21.43 -14.29 12.27
CA GLY A 171 21.39 -15.10 11.06
C GLY A 171 20.04 -15.80 10.82
N ASP A 172 19.04 -15.54 11.67
CA ASP A 172 17.69 -16.07 11.52
C ASP A 172 16.89 -15.25 10.51
N PHE A 173 15.98 -15.87 9.78
CA PHE A 173 15.08 -15.12 8.91
C PHE A 173 14.15 -14.21 9.73
N LEU A 174 14.03 -12.96 9.26
CA LEU A 174 13.02 -12.01 9.74
C LEU A 174 11.62 -12.59 9.52
N SER A 175 10.62 -12.11 10.27
CA SER A 175 9.25 -12.60 10.14
C SER A 175 8.42 -11.74 9.17
N TYR A 176 7.63 -12.42 8.32
CA TYR A 176 6.85 -11.87 7.22
C TYR A 176 5.33 -11.94 7.45
N PHE A 177 4.89 -11.88 8.72
CA PHE A 177 3.47 -11.86 9.08
C PHE A 177 2.73 -10.60 8.61
N GLY A 178 1.39 -10.67 8.63
CA GLY A 178 0.48 -9.62 8.16
C GLY A 178 0.77 -8.23 8.71
N ARG A 179 0.97 -7.24 7.84
CA ARG A 179 1.12 -5.82 8.21
C ARG A 179 0.14 -4.92 7.46
N GLY A 180 -0.43 -3.97 8.19
CA GLY A 180 -1.32 -2.94 7.71
C GLY A 180 -2.70 -3.43 7.25
N GLN A 181 -3.42 -2.54 6.57
CA GLN A 181 -4.87 -2.64 6.31
C GLN A 181 -5.33 -3.82 5.46
N ASN A 182 -4.40 -4.55 4.84
CA ASN A 182 -4.66 -5.71 4.00
C ASN A 182 -3.91 -6.98 4.50
N SER A 183 -3.51 -7.04 5.78
CA SER A 183 -2.94 -8.24 6.44
C SER A 183 -2.04 -9.09 5.53
N PHE A 184 -0.93 -8.50 5.09
CA PHE A 184 -0.11 -9.07 4.02
C PHE A 184 0.88 -10.15 4.48
N LEU A 185 0.74 -11.37 3.96
CA LEU A 185 1.21 -12.59 4.64
C LEU A 185 2.43 -13.34 4.03
N ILE A 186 3.07 -12.87 2.96
CA ILE A 186 4.04 -13.72 2.21
C ILE A 186 5.28 -12.95 1.76
N THR A 187 6.43 -13.62 1.64
CA THR A 187 7.71 -13.06 1.13
C THR A 187 7.69 -12.72 -0.35
N THR A 188 6.85 -13.37 -1.18
CA THR A 188 6.61 -12.98 -2.60
C THR A 188 5.85 -11.65 -2.64
N THR A 189 4.81 -11.61 -1.81
CA THR A 189 4.21 -10.46 -1.18
C THR A 189 5.18 -9.28 -0.99
N MET A 190 6.04 -9.50 0.00
CA MET A 190 6.99 -8.54 0.53
C MET A 190 8.18 -8.33 -0.40
N GLY A 191 8.58 -9.26 -1.26
CA GLY A 191 9.66 -9.12 -2.23
C GLY A 191 9.32 -8.10 -3.31
N LEU A 192 8.10 -8.18 -3.85
CA LEU A 192 7.51 -7.15 -4.71
C LEU A 192 7.36 -5.79 -3.99
N SER A 193 7.25 -5.78 -2.66
CA SER A 193 7.11 -4.57 -1.83
C SER A 193 8.42 -4.05 -1.22
N LEU A 194 9.47 -4.88 -1.11
CA LEU A 194 10.75 -4.59 -0.45
C LEU A 194 11.68 -3.88 -1.42
N THR A 195 11.50 -4.06 -2.73
CA THR A 195 12.26 -3.30 -3.72
C THR A 195 11.77 -1.85 -3.86
N ARG A 196 10.54 -1.53 -3.45
CA ARG A 196 9.96 -0.15 -3.43
C ARG A 196 8.55 -0.19 -2.85
N CYS A 197 8.07 0.96 -2.35
CA CYS A 197 6.63 1.27 -2.22
C CYS A 197 5.92 1.37 -3.60
N MET A 198 6.31 0.53 -4.57
CA MET A 198 5.77 0.45 -5.92
C MET A 198 4.52 -0.44 -6.00
N ALA A 199 4.32 -1.33 -5.02
CA ALA A 199 3.26 -2.35 -5.13
C ALA A 199 2.05 -2.14 -4.21
N THR A 200 2.15 -1.40 -3.08
CA THR A 200 1.10 -1.52 -2.05
C THR A 200 0.78 -0.22 -1.30
N PHE A 201 -0.42 0.29 -1.58
CA PHE A 201 -1.09 1.42 -0.92
C PHE A 201 -1.06 1.35 0.62
N ALA A 202 -1.26 0.17 1.19
CA ALA A 202 -1.45 -0.04 2.63
C ALA A 202 -0.18 0.14 3.49
N LEU A 203 0.99 -0.25 2.99
CA LEU A 203 2.27 -0.13 3.73
C LEU A 203 2.75 1.32 3.75
N CYS A 204 2.60 2.00 2.61
CA CYS A 204 2.88 3.42 2.46
C CYS A 204 2.06 4.25 3.49
N TRP A 205 0.79 3.91 3.73
CA TRP A 205 -0.07 4.62 4.68
C TRP A 205 0.49 4.70 6.12
N ILE A 206 1.06 3.64 6.66
CA ILE A 206 1.33 3.55 8.11
C ILE A 206 2.65 4.20 8.52
N ASN A 207 3.65 4.29 7.64
CA ASN A 207 4.97 4.77 8.03
C ASN A 207 5.69 5.64 6.97
N PRO A 208 5.81 6.96 7.21
CA PRO A 208 6.60 7.94 6.43
C PRO A 208 8.06 7.56 6.12
N SER A 209 8.69 6.68 6.91
CA SER A 209 10.06 6.24 6.61
C SER A 209 10.16 5.22 5.48
N TRP A 210 9.10 4.47 5.18
CA TRP A 210 9.06 3.41 4.16
C TRP A 210 8.92 3.95 2.73
N TRP A 211 8.69 5.25 2.63
CA TRP A 211 8.68 5.99 1.38
C TRP A 211 10.11 6.19 0.88
N ARG A 212 11.09 6.33 1.78
CA ARG A 212 12.47 6.63 1.43
C ARG A 212 13.13 5.43 0.77
N ILE A 213 13.57 5.63 -0.47
CA ILE A 213 14.48 4.73 -1.17
C ILE A 213 15.80 4.74 -0.38
N PRO A 214 16.32 3.61 0.13
CA PRO A 214 17.71 3.54 0.55
C PRO A 214 18.57 3.79 -0.71
N GLY A 215 19.40 4.83 -0.67
CA GLY A 215 20.35 5.12 -1.75
C GLY A 215 21.36 4.00 -1.97
#